data_AF-A0AAU0VWN4-F1
#
_entry.id   AF-A0AAU0VWN4-F1
#
_cell.length_a   1.000
_cell.length_b   1.000
_cell.length_c   1.000
_cell.angle_alpha   90.00
_cell.angle_beta   90.00
_cell.angle_gamma   90.00
#
_symmetry.space_group_name_H-M   'P 1'
#
loop_
_entity.id
_entity.type
_entity.pdbx_description
1 polymer ?
#
loop_
_entity_poly.entity_id
_entity_poly.type
_entity_poly.pdbx_seq_one_letter_code
_entity_poly.pdbx_strand_id
1 'polypeptide(L)'
;MVRPRTAVSCCSVEAALSWAAAGVCVLQQSLPYPFGDVLPYGEVDNRPAHRVVYAYATLLQLKHPRKAAAWFTAMVYFSPMDNMGARFHAPGGPSSSMPFRI
;
A
#
# COMPACT_ATOMS: atom_id res chain seq x y z
N MET A 1 15.90 33.34 -17.06
CA MET A 1 16.58 32.17 -16.45
C MET A 1 15.51 31.14 -16.09
N VAL A 2 15.21 30.23 -17.03
CA VAL A 2 14.17 29.20 -16.88
C VAL A 2 14.87 27.92 -16.43
N ARG A 3 14.53 27.37 -15.25
CA ARG A 3 15.06 26.07 -14.82
C ARG A 3 14.45 24.98 -15.71
N PRO A 4 15.24 24.06 -16.29
CA PRO A 4 14.70 22.94 -17.03
C PRO A 4 13.91 22.04 -16.08
N ARG A 5 12.67 21.70 -16.48
CA ARG A 5 11.88 20.65 -15.82
C ARG A 5 12.63 19.34 -16.00
N THR A 6 13.35 18.95 -14.96
CA THR A 6 14.15 17.72 -14.91
C THR A 6 13.26 16.50 -15.15
N ALA A 7 13.72 15.60 -16.02
CA ALA A 7 13.12 14.30 -16.35
C ALA A 7 13.18 13.29 -15.18
N VAL A 8 12.69 13.67 -13.99
CA VAL A 8 12.77 12.87 -12.74
C VAL A 8 11.58 11.90 -12.60
N SER A 9 10.58 11.95 -13.49
CA SER A 9 9.26 11.40 -13.16
C SER A 9 9.03 9.90 -13.45
N CYS A 10 9.81 9.25 -14.32
CA CYS A 10 9.55 7.84 -14.70
C CYS A 10 10.46 6.84 -13.94
N CYS A 11 11.76 7.13 -13.88
CA CYS A 11 12.76 6.23 -13.27
C CYS A 11 12.61 6.14 -11.74
N SER A 12 12.08 7.18 -11.08
CA SER A 12 11.86 7.19 -9.63
C SER A 12 10.71 6.29 -9.17
N VAL A 13 9.59 6.29 -9.90
CA VAL A 13 8.40 5.49 -9.54
C VAL A 13 8.65 4.01 -9.78
N GLU A 14 9.35 3.66 -10.87
CA GLU A 14 9.72 2.28 -11.18
C GLU A 14 10.69 1.71 -10.15
N ALA A 15 11.74 2.48 -9.82
CA ALA A 15 12.67 2.10 -8.77
C ALA A 15 11.95 1.95 -7.43
N ALA A 16 11.11 2.92 -7.04
CA ALA A 16 10.33 2.84 -5.79
C ALA A 16 9.41 1.60 -5.77
N LEU A 17 8.74 1.30 -6.88
CA LEU A 17 7.88 0.12 -6.99
C LEU A 17 8.69 -1.18 -6.83
N SER A 18 9.90 -1.24 -7.39
CA SER A 18 10.78 -2.41 -7.24
C SER A 18 11.23 -2.62 -5.79
N TRP A 19 11.60 -1.55 -5.08
CA TRP A 19 11.95 -1.60 -3.67
C TRP A 19 10.76 -2.01 -2.80
N ALA A 20 9.58 -1.45 -3.07
CA ALA A 20 8.36 -1.82 -2.36
C ALA A 20 7.99 -3.30 -2.61
N ALA A 21 8.13 -3.79 -3.85
CA ALA A 21 7.91 -5.19 -4.19
C ALA A 21 8.90 -6.13 -3.46
N ALA A 22 10.17 -5.75 -3.37
CA ALA A 22 11.16 -6.50 -2.59
C ALA A 22 10.79 -6.56 -1.10
N GLY A 23 10.30 -5.45 -0.53
CA GLY A 23 9.79 -5.43 0.85
C GLY A 23 8.61 -6.38 1.06
N VAL A 24 7.65 -6.41 0.12
CA VAL A 24 6.52 -7.35 0.16
C VAL A 24 7.00 -8.80 0.08
N CYS A 25 8.02 -9.09 -0.74
CA CYS A 25 8.62 -10.43 -0.82
C CYS A 25 9.23 -10.87 0.53
N VAL A 26 10.00 -9.99 1.17
CA VAL A 26 10.57 -10.26 2.50
C VAL A 26 9.46 -10.50 3.53
N LEU A 27 8.39 -9.70 3.50
CA LEU A 27 7.23 -9.92 4.36
C LEU A 27 6.62 -11.30 4.11
N GLN A 28 6.35 -11.67 2.86
CA GLN A 28 5.77 -12.98 2.52
C GLN A 28 6.65 -14.15 3.00
N GLN A 29 7.97 -14.02 2.91
CA GLN A 29 8.93 -15.03 3.39
C GLN A 29 9.00 -15.10 4.92
N SER A 30 8.67 -14.02 5.63
CA SER A 30 8.62 -13.99 7.09
C SER A 30 7.36 -14.64 7.68
N LEU A 31 6.36 -14.92 6.85
CA LEU A 31 5.09 -15.51 7.27
C LEU A 31 5.08 -17.03 7.04
N PRO A 32 4.39 -17.81 7.90
CA PRO A 32 4.20 -19.24 7.66
C PRO A 32 3.45 -19.48 6.35
N TYR A 33 3.85 -20.50 5.60
CA TYR A 33 3.20 -20.86 4.34
C TYR A 33 2.24 -22.05 4.54
N PRO A 34 0.95 -21.95 4.14
CA PRO A 34 0.27 -20.76 3.62
C PRO A 34 -0.16 -19.82 4.76
N PHE A 35 -0.06 -18.50 4.54
CA PHE A 35 -0.56 -17.51 5.47
C PHE A 35 -2.02 -17.19 5.14
N GLY A 36 -2.94 -17.52 6.05
CA GLY A 36 -4.38 -17.28 5.90
C GLY A 36 -5.01 -16.52 7.08
N ASP A 37 -4.19 -15.97 7.96
CA ASP A 37 -4.62 -15.34 9.21
C ASP A 37 -4.46 -13.81 9.19
N VAL A 38 -4.80 -13.14 10.30
CA VAL A 38 -4.61 -11.70 10.53
C VAL A 38 -3.27 -11.50 11.25
N LEU A 39 -2.54 -10.40 10.97
CA LEU A 39 -1.37 -10.08 11.77
C LEU A 39 -1.80 -9.57 13.16
N PRO A 40 -1.45 -10.26 14.26
CA PRO A 40 -1.86 -9.83 15.59
C PRO A 40 -1.23 -8.47 15.93
N TYR A 41 -2.07 -7.52 16.32
CA TYR A 41 -1.69 -6.14 16.63
C TYR A 41 -0.83 -6.03 17.91
N GLY A 42 -0.92 -7.02 18.82
CA GLY A 42 -0.46 -6.88 20.21
C GLY A 42 0.87 -7.54 20.56
N GLU A 43 1.26 -8.62 19.88
CA GLU A 43 2.50 -9.36 20.22
C GLU A 43 3.70 -8.94 19.36
N VAL A 44 3.45 -8.48 18.13
CA VAL A 44 4.47 -8.00 17.19
C VAL A 44 3.92 -6.73 16.56
N ASP A 45 4.66 -5.62 16.61
CA ASP A 45 4.28 -4.41 15.90
C ASP A 45 4.18 -4.72 14.39
N ASN A 46 2.96 -4.83 13.88
CA ASN A 46 2.67 -5.17 12.49
C ASN A 46 2.70 -3.95 11.56
N ARG A 47 2.88 -2.73 12.11
CA ARG A 47 2.90 -1.48 11.33
C ARG A 47 3.97 -1.46 10.24
N PRO A 48 5.18 -2.01 10.41
CA PRO A 48 6.16 -2.10 9.32
C PRO A 48 5.65 -2.95 8.14
N ALA A 49 4.99 -4.07 8.42
CA ALA A 49 4.38 -4.92 7.40
C ALA A 49 3.28 -4.17 6.64
N HIS A 50 2.39 -3.49 7.37
CA HIS A 50 1.34 -2.66 6.79
C HIS A 50 1.91 -1.52 5.93
N ARG A 51 2.95 -0.82 6.39
CA ARG A 51 3.58 0.28 5.66
C ARG A 51 4.19 -0.15 4.33
N VAL A 52 4.87 -1.30 4.32
CA VAL A 52 5.45 -1.88 3.10
C VAL A 52 4.37 -2.22 2.09
N VAL A 53 3.29 -2.89 2.51
CA VAL A 53 2.18 -3.26 1.63
C VAL A 53 1.45 -2.03 1.11
N TYR A 54 1.21 -1.03 1.97
CA TYR A 54 0.58 0.22 1.59
C TYR A 54 1.41 0.98 0.55
N ALA A 55 2.71 1.14 0.78
CA ALA A 55 3.61 1.80 -0.15
C ALA A 55 3.61 1.11 -1.52
N TYR A 56 3.66 -0.22 -1.54
CA TYR A 56 3.55 -0.99 -2.77
C TYR A 56 2.21 -0.76 -3.47
N ALA A 57 1.09 -0.82 -2.76
CA ALA A 57 -0.24 -0.62 -3.32
C ALA A 57 -0.43 0.80 -3.89
N THR A 58 0.03 1.84 -3.18
CA THR A 58 -0.03 3.24 -3.64
C THR A 58 0.82 3.47 -4.89
N LEU A 59 2.04 2.94 -4.93
CA LEU A 59 2.90 3.04 -6.12
C LEU A 59 2.33 2.25 -7.30
N LEU A 60 1.77 1.07 -7.03
CA LEU A 60 1.10 0.25 -8.03
C LEU A 60 -0.15 0.94 -8.57
N GLN A 61 -0.88 1.70 -7.76
CA GLN A 61 -2.08 2.42 -8.16
C GLN A 61 -1.82 3.44 -9.26
N LEU A 62 -0.65 4.08 -9.25
CA LEU A 62 -0.24 5.06 -10.27
C LEU A 62 -0.14 4.44 -11.68
N LYS A 63 0.17 3.14 -11.78
CA LYS A 63 0.34 2.43 -13.07
C LYS A 63 -0.83 1.49 -13.39
N HIS A 64 -1.32 0.78 -12.38
CA HIS A 64 -2.26 -0.33 -12.50
C HIS A 64 -3.32 -0.27 -11.39
N PRO A 65 -4.27 0.68 -11.44
CA PRO A 65 -5.25 0.90 -10.38
C PRO A 65 -6.11 -0.35 -10.07
N ARG A 66 -6.45 -1.14 -11.09
CA ARG A 66 -7.18 -2.41 -10.91
C ARG A 66 -6.39 -3.46 -10.14
N LYS A 67 -5.07 -3.53 -10.34
CA LYS A 67 -4.20 -4.46 -9.60
C LYS A 67 -4.00 -3.97 -8.17
N ALA A 68 -3.83 -2.66 -7.97
CA ALA A 68 -3.68 -2.07 -6.65
C ALA A 68 -4.92 -2.25 -5.75
N ALA A 69 -6.13 -2.22 -6.34
CA ALA A 69 -7.37 -2.45 -5.61
C ALA A 69 -7.37 -3.76 -4.80
N ALA A 70 -6.86 -4.86 -5.35
CA ALA A 70 -6.79 -6.14 -4.64
C ALA A 70 -5.89 -6.06 -3.40
N TRP A 71 -4.80 -5.29 -3.46
CA TRP A 71 -3.91 -5.07 -2.32
C TRP A 71 -4.56 -4.22 -1.24
N PHE A 72 -5.28 -3.16 -1.61
CA PHE A 72 -6.02 -2.36 -0.64
C PHE A 72 -7.14 -3.17 0.03
N THR A 73 -7.85 -4.03 -0.71
CA THR A 73 -8.82 -4.96 -0.12
C THR A 73 -8.15 -5.91 0.86
N ALA A 74 -7.02 -6.53 0.50
CA ALA A 74 -6.28 -7.42 1.39
C ALA A 74 -5.87 -6.70 2.69
N MET A 75 -5.38 -5.46 2.59
CA MET A 75 -5.00 -4.65 3.75
C MET A 75 -6.15 -4.36 4.72
N VAL A 76 -7.39 -4.24 4.22
CA VAL A 76 -8.58 -4.07 5.08
C VAL A 76 -8.79 -5.30 5.95
N TYR A 77 -8.57 -6.50 5.41
CA TYR A 77 -8.69 -7.75 6.18
C TYR A 77 -7.45 -8.03 7.04
N PHE A 78 -6.28 -7.54 6.62
CA PHE A 78 -5.01 -7.74 7.31
C PHE A 78 -4.92 -7.03 8.67
N SER A 79 -5.58 -5.87 8.81
CA SER A 79 -5.83 -5.21 10.11
C SER A 79 -7.04 -4.27 9.96
N PRO A 80 -8.26 -4.74 10.28
CA PRO A 80 -9.47 -3.95 10.08
C PRO A 80 -9.49 -2.61 10.80
N MET A 81 -8.90 -2.55 12.01
CA MET A 81 -8.89 -1.36 12.85
C MET A 81 -7.80 -0.34 12.49
N ASP A 82 -6.68 -0.79 11.91
CA ASP A 82 -5.54 0.05 11.57
C ASP A 82 -4.97 -0.33 10.18
N ASN A 83 -5.81 -0.17 9.16
CA ASN A 83 -5.46 -0.46 7.76
C ASN A 83 -4.72 0.70 7.07
N MET A 84 -4.18 1.67 7.83
CA MET A 84 -3.53 2.88 7.31
C MET A 84 -4.38 3.69 6.30
N GLY A 85 -5.71 3.56 6.37
CA GLY A 85 -6.60 4.21 5.41
C GLY A 85 -6.76 3.47 4.08
N ALA A 86 -6.29 2.22 3.96
CA ALA A 86 -6.51 1.38 2.78
C ALA A 86 -8.01 1.25 2.43
N ARG A 87 -8.90 1.35 3.43
CA ARG A 87 -10.36 1.40 3.23
C ARG A 87 -10.84 2.52 2.30
N PHE A 88 -10.09 3.62 2.15
CA PHE A 88 -10.44 4.72 1.24
C PHE A 88 -9.98 4.48 -0.21
N HIS A 89 -9.13 3.48 -0.43
CA HIS A 89 -8.61 3.10 -1.74
C HIS A 89 -9.15 1.75 -2.24
N ALA A 90 -9.72 0.94 -1.34
CA ALA A 90 -10.35 -0.32 -1.67
C ALA A 90 -11.68 -0.11 -2.44
N PRO A 91 -12.03 -0.99 -3.39
CA PRO A 91 -13.31 -0.93 -4.08
C PRO A 91 -14.49 -0.98 -3.10
N GLY A 92 -15.50 -0.12 -3.30
CA GLY A 92 -16.67 -0.06 -2.44
C GLY A 92 -16.43 0.57 -1.06
N GLY A 93 -15.20 1.02 -0.78
CA GLY A 93 -14.89 1.81 0.40
C GLY A 93 -15.46 3.23 0.34
N PRO A 94 -15.57 3.92 1.48
CA PRO A 94 -15.98 5.32 1.50
C PRO A 94 -15.01 6.15 0.66
N SER A 95 -15.53 7.02 -0.22
CA SER A 95 -14.69 7.98 -0.94
C SER A 95 -14.00 8.90 0.06
N SER A 96 -12.70 9.12 -0.08
CA SER A 96 -11.97 10.14 0.69
C SER A 96 -12.45 11.57 0.41
N SER A 97 -13.32 11.76 -0.59
CA SER A 97 -14.09 13.00 -0.78
C SER A 97 -15.21 13.12 0.27
N MET A 98 -14.85 13.44 1.50
CA MET A 98 -15.83 13.99 2.45
C MET A 98 -16.30 15.36 1.92
N PRO A 99 -17.61 15.64 1.82
CA PRO A 99 -18.13 16.92 1.29
C PRO A 99 -18.05 18.09 2.29
N PHE A 100 -17.31 17.97 3.39
CA PHE A 100 -17.23 19.03 4.40
C PHE A 100 -15.89 19.76 4.35
N ARG A 101 -15.91 20.87 3.61
CA ARG A 101 -15.09 22.06 3.86
C ARG A 101 -15.71 22.78 5.06
N ILE A 102 -14.95 22.95 6.14
CA ILE A 102 -15.15 24.01 7.14
C ILE A 102 -13.85 24.79 7.16
#